data_AF-X1C9D3-F1
#
_entry.id   AF-X1C9D3-F1
#
_cell.length_a   1.000
_cell.length_b   1.000
_cell.length_c   1.000
_cell.angle_alpha   90.00
_cell.angle_beta   90.00
_cell.angle_gamma   90.00
#
_symmetry.space_group_name_H-M   'P 1'
#
loop_
_entity.id
_entity.type
_entity.pdbx_description
1 polymer ?
#
loop_
_entity_poly.entity_id
_entity_poly.type
_entity_poly.pdbx_seq_one_letter_code
_entity_poly.pdbx_strand_id
1 'polypeptide(L)'
;MYFLKNVPQSGYLNPAKQFCCNFYLGFPGISSVYLNYDNNSLDFNDFIFKGTGEYADSLITFLHPSYDLDQFLNKLKTRNILSQEVNASIFSLGFRAKDLYFTFDIQERVSAKVSFPKDFISILLKGNADFLGETADFSGFGIDLNWYREFGLGISSRISDQLTFGARGKLLFGKANLTTNRPAPDMGLYTDPTTFNMKFHSNISLNVSGPIDVITENDTIKDIDFKKDLDPLDILLNSKNMGFGLDLGV
;
A
#
# COMPACT_ATOMS: atom_id res chain seq x y z
N MET A 1 1.31 4.15 -17.44
CA MET A 1 0.61 3.22 -18.38
C MET A 1 -0.36 3.88 -19.38
N TYR A 2 -0.65 5.18 -19.28
CA TYR A 2 -1.63 5.88 -20.13
C TYR A 2 -1.43 5.68 -21.67
N PHE A 3 -0.18 5.68 -22.13
CA PHE A 3 0.16 5.62 -23.55
C PHE A 3 0.24 4.21 -24.18
N LEU A 4 0.15 3.14 -23.39
CA LEU A 4 0.26 1.78 -23.93
C LEU A 4 -1.07 1.35 -24.57
N LYS A 5 -1.13 1.21 -25.90
CA LYS A 5 -2.39 1.03 -26.67
C LYS A 5 -3.09 -0.31 -26.46
N ASN A 6 -2.38 -1.35 -26.00
CA ASN A 6 -2.85 -2.74 -26.07
C ASN A 6 -3.02 -3.43 -24.70
N VAL A 7 -3.00 -2.66 -23.61
CA VAL A 7 -3.05 -3.21 -22.24
C VAL A 7 -4.32 -2.77 -21.54
N PRO A 8 -5.18 -3.71 -21.06
CA PRO A 8 -6.45 -3.44 -20.38
C PRO A 8 -6.37 -2.37 -19.27
N GLN A 9 -5.21 -2.26 -18.62
CA GLN A 9 -4.92 -1.35 -17.52
C GLN A 9 -4.98 0.13 -17.93
N SER A 10 -4.84 0.42 -19.22
CA SER A 10 -4.97 1.79 -19.72
C SER A 10 -6.42 2.28 -19.81
N GLY A 11 -7.39 1.36 -19.90
CA GLY A 11 -8.82 1.67 -19.80
C GLY A 11 -9.26 2.04 -18.38
N TYR A 12 -8.46 1.73 -17.35
CA TYR A 12 -8.69 2.18 -15.97
C TYR A 12 -8.38 3.65 -15.76
N LEU A 13 -7.57 4.25 -16.64
CA LEU A 13 -7.17 5.66 -16.58
C LEU A 13 -7.97 6.53 -17.55
N ASN A 14 -8.39 5.98 -18.69
CA ASN A 14 -9.25 6.68 -19.64
C ASN A 14 -10.34 5.73 -20.16
N PRO A 15 -11.62 5.95 -19.82
CA PRO A 15 -12.72 5.12 -20.28
C PRO A 15 -13.00 5.26 -21.79
N ALA A 16 -12.48 6.29 -22.48
CA ALA A 16 -12.62 6.43 -23.93
C ALA A 16 -11.70 5.49 -24.73
N LYS A 17 -10.79 4.76 -24.07
CA LYS A 17 -9.81 3.94 -24.77
C LYS A 17 -10.39 2.57 -25.14
N GLN A 18 -10.49 2.30 -26.44
CA GLN A 18 -10.91 1.00 -26.95
C GLN A 18 -9.70 0.12 -27.28
N PHE A 19 -9.77 -1.17 -26.95
CA PHE A 19 -8.72 -2.14 -27.25
C PHE A 19 -8.83 -2.71 -28.68
N CYS A 20 -7.70 -3.16 -29.23
CA CYS A 20 -7.63 -3.71 -30.59
C CYS A 20 -8.39 -5.04 -30.74
N CYS A 21 -8.48 -5.84 -29.68
CA CYS A 21 -9.19 -7.11 -29.70
C CYS A 21 -10.70 -6.89 -29.55
N ASN A 22 -11.50 -7.69 -30.26
CA ASN A 22 -12.97 -7.63 -30.16
C ASN A 22 -13.51 -8.27 -28.86
N PHE A 23 -12.69 -9.09 -28.20
CA PHE A 23 -13.00 -9.75 -26.95
C PHE A 23 -11.72 -9.96 -26.15
N TYR A 24 -11.79 -9.82 -24.83
CA TYR A 24 -10.75 -10.30 -23.94
C TYR A 24 -11.37 -10.75 -22.62
N LEU A 25 -10.69 -11.69 -21.97
CA LEU A 25 -11.05 -12.23 -20.67
C LEU A 25 -9.80 -12.34 -19.81
N GLY A 26 -9.84 -11.79 -18.60
CA GLY A 26 -8.77 -11.83 -17.61
C GLY A 26 -9.24 -12.58 -16.36
N PHE A 27 -8.42 -13.52 -15.91
CA PHE A 27 -8.66 -14.33 -14.70
C PHE A 27 -7.57 -14.09 -13.66
N PRO A 28 -7.84 -14.39 -12.36
CA PRO A 28 -6.85 -14.26 -11.30
C PRO A 28 -5.57 -15.04 -11.63
N GLY A 29 -4.40 -14.42 -11.45
CA GLY A 29 -3.08 -15.04 -11.66
C GLY A 29 -2.52 -14.91 -13.09
N ILE A 30 -3.35 -14.60 -14.08
CA ILE A 30 -2.94 -14.22 -15.46
C ILE A 30 -3.23 -12.73 -15.70
N SER A 31 -4.17 -12.19 -14.94
CA SER A 31 -4.51 -10.77 -14.87
C SER A 31 -3.34 -9.93 -14.31
N SER A 32 -3.31 -8.65 -14.68
CA SER A 32 -2.24 -7.77 -14.22
C SER A 32 -2.30 -7.49 -12.73
N VAL A 33 -1.14 -7.60 -12.10
CA VAL A 33 -0.85 -6.96 -10.82
C VAL A 33 -0.06 -5.68 -11.12
N TYR A 34 -0.60 -4.55 -10.71
CA TYR A 34 0.12 -3.29 -10.67
C TYR A 34 0.68 -3.09 -9.26
N LEU A 35 1.99 -2.90 -9.18
CA LEU A 35 2.70 -2.58 -7.96
C LEU A 35 3.37 -1.23 -8.15
N ASN A 36 3.11 -0.31 -7.23
CA ASN A 36 3.82 0.94 -7.11
C ASN A 36 4.49 1.02 -5.74
N TYR A 37 5.69 1.57 -5.73
CA TYR A 37 6.52 1.72 -4.55
C TYR A 37 7.15 3.12 -4.60
N ASP A 38 6.85 3.93 -3.60
CA ASP A 38 7.38 5.28 -3.46
C ASP A 38 7.99 5.43 -2.08
N ASN A 39 9.15 6.05 -2.01
CA ASN A 39 9.74 6.44 -0.74
C ASN A 39 10.51 7.76 -0.91
N ASN A 40 10.85 8.41 0.20
CA ASN A 40 11.49 9.73 0.17
C ASN A 40 12.98 9.74 0.55
N SER A 41 13.61 8.60 0.84
CA SER A 41 14.95 8.55 1.45
C SER A 41 15.90 7.48 0.90
N LEU A 42 15.39 6.44 0.24
CA LEU A 42 16.16 5.27 -0.20
C LEU A 42 15.93 5.00 -1.69
N ASP A 43 17.00 4.88 -2.45
CA ASP A 43 16.93 4.43 -3.85
C ASP A 43 17.13 2.91 -3.96
N PHE A 44 16.84 2.32 -5.12
CA PHE A 44 17.06 0.88 -5.34
C PHE A 44 18.53 0.46 -5.10
N ASN A 45 19.47 1.36 -5.42
CA ASN A 45 20.91 1.17 -5.18
C ASN A 45 21.30 1.25 -3.68
N ASP A 46 20.37 1.62 -2.80
CA ASP A 46 20.57 1.67 -1.35
C ASP A 46 20.11 0.39 -0.64
N PHE A 47 19.61 -0.60 -1.39
CA PHE A 47 19.22 -1.90 -0.87
C PHE A 47 20.17 -3.03 -1.28
N ILE A 48 20.83 -2.89 -2.44
CA ILE A 48 21.71 -3.89 -3.02
C ILE A 48 23.05 -3.25 -3.33
N PHE A 49 24.10 -3.79 -2.73
CA PHE A 49 25.47 -3.31 -2.80
C PHE A 49 26.40 -4.40 -3.32
N LYS A 50 27.55 -4.01 -3.88
CA LYS A 50 28.65 -4.96 -4.05
C LYS A 50 29.25 -5.27 -2.69
N GLY A 51 29.51 -6.55 -2.42
CA GLY A 51 30.21 -6.95 -1.22
C GLY A 51 31.65 -6.43 -1.21
N THR A 52 32.27 -6.49 -0.04
CA THR A 52 33.67 -6.13 0.18
C THR A 52 34.43 -7.33 0.76
N GLY A 53 35.75 -7.38 0.60
CA GLY A 53 36.56 -8.50 1.08
C GLY A 53 36.21 -9.81 0.38
N GLU A 54 35.89 -10.86 1.16
CA GLU A 54 35.55 -12.21 0.66
C GLU A 54 34.28 -12.24 -0.21
N TYR A 55 33.43 -11.22 -0.13
CA TYR A 55 32.17 -11.11 -0.87
C TYR A 55 32.24 -10.14 -2.05
N ALA A 56 33.44 -9.75 -2.51
CA ALA A 56 33.62 -8.76 -3.58
C ALA A 56 32.89 -9.11 -4.90
N ASP A 57 32.71 -10.40 -5.17
CA ASP A 57 32.00 -10.90 -6.36
C ASP A 57 30.50 -11.15 -6.11
N SER A 58 29.99 -10.82 -4.92
CA SER A 58 28.60 -11.03 -4.52
C SER A 58 27.83 -9.71 -4.36
N LEU A 59 26.52 -9.77 -4.57
CA LEU A 59 25.61 -8.70 -4.18
C LEU A 59 25.17 -8.96 -2.73
N ILE A 60 25.37 -7.96 -1.87
CA ILE A 60 24.97 -7.99 -0.46
C ILE A 60 23.91 -6.93 -0.20
N THR A 61 23.12 -7.11 0.85
CA THR A 61 22.13 -6.11 1.29
C THR A 61 22.61 -5.39 2.54
N PHE A 62 21.89 -4.35 2.96
CA PHE A 62 22.17 -3.62 4.21
C PHE A 62 22.06 -4.50 5.47
N LEU A 63 21.44 -5.68 5.37
CA LEU A 63 21.31 -6.67 6.45
C LEU A 63 22.45 -7.69 6.46
N HIS A 64 23.33 -7.69 5.46
CA HIS A 64 24.44 -8.63 5.43
C HIS A 64 25.46 -8.27 6.53
N PRO A 65 26.02 -9.24 7.28
CA PRO A 65 26.95 -8.95 8.38
C PRO A 65 28.20 -8.16 7.98
N SER A 66 28.58 -8.21 6.71
CA SER A 66 29.74 -7.48 6.17
C SER A 66 29.41 -6.04 5.74
N TYR A 67 28.14 -5.62 5.81
CA TYR A 67 27.73 -4.25 5.46
C TYR A 67 27.70 -3.38 6.72
N ASP A 68 28.22 -2.16 6.59
CA ASP A 68 28.20 -1.18 7.66
C ASP A 68 26.80 -0.56 7.79
N LEU A 69 26.07 -0.99 8.83
CA LEU A 69 24.71 -0.56 9.09
C LEU A 69 24.60 0.96 9.33
N ASP A 70 25.66 1.61 9.82
CA ASP A 70 25.69 3.07 9.97
C ASP A 70 25.61 3.79 8.63
N GLN A 71 26.22 3.23 7.58
CA GLN A 71 26.12 3.80 6.24
C GLN A 71 24.68 3.74 5.70
N PHE A 72 23.91 2.69 6.05
CA PHE A 72 22.50 2.62 5.71
C PHE A 72 21.67 3.63 6.53
N LEU A 73 21.86 3.65 7.85
CA LEU A 73 21.13 4.57 8.74
C LEU A 73 21.42 6.04 8.41
N ASN A 74 22.61 6.38 7.94
CA ASN A 74 22.97 7.74 7.53
C ASN A 74 22.28 8.21 6.25
N LYS A 75 21.74 7.30 5.43
CA LYS A 75 20.91 7.66 4.27
C LYS A 75 19.47 7.99 4.67
N LEU A 76 19.01 7.51 5.83
CA LEU A 76 17.69 7.83 6.34
C LEU A 76 17.60 9.30 6.77
N LYS A 77 16.49 9.94 6.42
CA LYS A 77 16.11 11.26 6.93
C LYS A 77 15.58 11.12 8.34
N THR A 78 15.53 12.23 9.09
CA THR A 78 14.88 12.27 10.42
C THR A 78 13.47 11.69 10.38
N ARG A 79 12.71 11.99 9.32
CA ARG A 79 11.41 11.39 9.02
C ARG A 79 11.38 10.81 7.62
N ASN A 80 11.09 9.52 7.54
CA ASN A 80 11.01 8.76 6.30
C ASN A 80 9.55 8.43 6.02
N ILE A 81 9.20 8.34 4.74
CA ILE A 81 7.88 7.97 4.26
C ILE A 81 8.08 6.84 3.25
N LEU A 82 7.31 5.79 3.43
CA LEU A 82 7.18 4.65 2.53
C LEU A 82 5.73 4.56 2.11
N SER A 83 5.47 4.52 0.81
CA SER A 83 4.14 4.30 0.24
C SER A 83 4.19 3.11 -0.71
N GLN A 84 3.16 2.28 -0.65
CA GLN A 84 2.97 1.13 -1.51
C GLN A 84 1.54 1.14 -2.01
N GLU A 85 1.36 0.97 -3.31
CA GLU A 85 0.05 0.75 -3.92
C GLU A 85 0.06 -0.57 -4.69
N VAL A 86 -0.92 -1.40 -4.40
CA VAL A 86 -1.16 -2.68 -5.07
C VAL A 86 -2.54 -2.60 -5.70
N ASN A 87 -2.62 -2.76 -7.01
CA ASN A 87 -3.86 -3.00 -7.71
C ASN A 87 -3.81 -4.36 -8.39
N ALA A 88 -4.63 -5.29 -7.92
CA ALA A 88 -4.75 -6.62 -8.49
C ALA A 88 -6.09 -6.75 -9.21
N SER A 89 -6.05 -7.01 -10.52
CA SER A 89 -7.26 -7.35 -11.26
C SER A 89 -7.66 -8.79 -10.94
N ILE A 90 -8.85 -9.00 -10.38
CA ILE A 90 -9.40 -10.35 -10.14
C ILE A 90 -10.02 -10.86 -11.43
N PHE A 91 -10.83 -10.02 -12.06
CA PHE A 91 -11.55 -10.37 -13.28
C PHE A 91 -11.61 -9.16 -14.18
N SER A 92 -11.52 -9.40 -15.48
CA SER A 92 -11.72 -8.35 -16.47
C SER A 92 -12.31 -8.95 -17.73
N LEU A 93 -13.32 -8.30 -18.29
CA LEU A 93 -14.00 -8.70 -19.51
C LEU A 93 -14.13 -7.44 -20.37
N GLY A 94 -13.81 -7.55 -21.65
CA GLY A 94 -14.17 -6.53 -22.60
C GLY A 94 -14.65 -7.15 -23.89
N PHE A 95 -15.64 -6.52 -24.50
CA PHE A 95 -16.15 -6.95 -25.79
C PHE A 95 -16.61 -5.77 -26.62
N ARG A 96 -16.44 -5.89 -27.93
CA ARG A 96 -16.85 -4.90 -28.93
C ARG A 96 -18.18 -5.29 -29.54
N ALA A 97 -19.09 -4.33 -29.64
CA ALA A 97 -20.33 -4.44 -30.39
C ALA A 97 -20.46 -3.23 -31.32
N LYS A 98 -20.10 -3.41 -32.60
CA LYS A 98 -19.99 -2.32 -33.59
C LYS A 98 -19.03 -1.23 -33.10
N ASP A 99 -19.48 0.02 -33.04
CA ASP A 99 -18.70 1.19 -32.62
C ASP A 99 -18.62 1.34 -31.10
N LEU A 100 -19.37 0.51 -30.36
CA LEU A 100 -19.36 0.46 -28.91
C LEU A 100 -18.38 -0.60 -28.41
N TYR A 101 -17.71 -0.27 -27.32
CA TYR A 101 -16.82 -1.17 -26.59
C TYR A 101 -17.25 -1.18 -25.13
N PHE A 102 -17.57 -2.35 -24.61
CA PHE A 102 -17.99 -2.56 -23.24
C PHE A 102 -16.85 -3.17 -22.44
N THR A 103 -16.68 -2.72 -21.19
CA THR A 103 -15.70 -3.26 -20.25
C THR A 103 -16.36 -3.53 -18.91
N PHE A 104 -16.01 -4.65 -18.29
CA PHE A 104 -16.35 -4.97 -16.92
C PHE A 104 -15.11 -5.44 -16.17
N ASP A 105 -14.91 -4.98 -14.95
CA ASP A 105 -13.73 -5.31 -14.15
C ASP A 105 -14.08 -5.50 -12.69
N ILE A 106 -13.37 -6.42 -12.05
CA ILE A 106 -13.30 -6.58 -10.60
C ILE A 106 -11.84 -6.42 -10.21
N GLN A 107 -11.54 -5.42 -9.39
CA GLN A 107 -10.19 -5.08 -8.95
C GLN A 107 -10.12 -4.99 -7.43
N GLU A 108 -8.99 -5.41 -6.88
CA GLU A 108 -8.61 -5.15 -5.50
C GLU A 108 -7.56 -4.05 -5.45
N ARG A 109 -7.82 -3.04 -4.62
CA ARG A 109 -6.92 -1.90 -4.44
C ARG A 109 -6.52 -1.80 -2.98
N VAL A 110 -5.21 -1.88 -2.75
CA VAL A 110 -4.58 -1.71 -1.44
C VAL A 110 -3.58 -0.58 -1.56
N SER A 111 -3.72 0.44 -0.71
CA SER A 111 -2.72 1.49 -0.55
C SER A 111 -2.27 1.51 0.90
N ALA A 112 -0.96 1.40 1.13
CA ALA A 112 -0.35 1.51 2.44
C ALA A 112 0.68 2.64 2.41
N LYS A 113 0.69 3.48 3.44
CA LYS A 113 1.66 4.54 3.64
C LYS A 113 2.08 4.53 5.09
N VAL A 114 3.38 4.52 5.33
CA VAL A 114 3.98 4.53 6.66
C VAL A 114 4.96 5.69 6.71
N SER A 115 4.82 6.55 7.72
CA SER A 115 5.88 7.48 8.11
C SER A 115 6.58 6.93 9.34
N PHE A 116 7.91 6.90 9.31
CA PHE A 116 8.71 6.39 10.42
C PHE A 116 9.96 7.25 10.65
N PRO A 117 10.29 7.56 11.92
CA PRO A 117 11.51 8.27 12.25
C PRO A 117 12.77 7.43 12.05
N LYS A 118 13.92 8.09 11.89
CA LYS A 118 15.21 7.40 11.78
C LYS A 118 15.49 6.55 13.02
N ASP A 119 15.29 7.10 14.21
CA ASP A 119 15.61 6.45 15.48
C ASP A 119 14.81 5.17 15.70
N PHE A 120 13.58 5.11 15.16
CA PHE A 120 12.77 3.90 15.15
C PHE A 120 13.46 2.77 14.39
N ILE A 121 14.00 3.06 13.20
CA ILE A 121 14.77 2.07 12.42
C ILE A 121 16.12 1.77 13.06
N SER A 122 16.79 2.77 13.65
CA SER A 122 18.03 2.57 14.40
C SER A 122 17.82 1.55 15.52
N ILE A 123 16.77 1.69 16.33
CA ILE A 123 16.46 0.72 17.39
C ILE A 123 16.11 -0.66 16.84
N LEU A 124 15.33 -0.74 15.76
CA LEU A 124 14.98 -2.04 15.18
C LEU A 124 16.19 -2.81 14.64
N LEU A 125 17.19 -2.12 14.10
CA LEU A 125 18.35 -2.76 13.47
C LEU A 125 19.56 -2.90 14.41
N LYS A 126 19.79 -1.94 15.31
CA LYS A 126 20.94 -1.91 16.23
C LYS A 126 20.60 -2.19 17.69
N GLY A 127 19.31 -2.17 18.03
CA GLY A 127 18.88 -2.12 19.43
C GLY A 127 19.05 -0.73 20.04
N ASN A 128 18.95 -0.66 21.36
CA ASN A 128 18.89 0.57 22.14
C ASN A 128 20.22 0.99 22.77
N ALA A 129 21.33 0.30 22.46
CA ALA A 129 22.64 0.57 23.06
C ALA A 129 23.13 2.01 22.76
N ASP A 130 22.84 2.53 21.58
CA ASP A 130 23.19 3.89 21.16
C ASP A 130 22.33 4.97 21.84
N PHE A 131 21.31 4.58 22.62
CA PHE A 131 20.35 5.48 23.30
C PHE A 131 20.41 5.36 24.84
N LEU A 132 21.53 4.90 25.41
CA LEU A 132 21.70 4.84 26.86
C LEU A 132 21.74 6.25 27.47
N GLY A 133 20.79 6.54 28.36
CA GLY A 133 20.63 7.88 28.96
C GLY A 133 19.94 8.89 28.04
N GLU A 134 19.47 8.45 26.87
CA GLU A 134 18.78 9.28 25.88
C GLU A 134 17.42 8.68 25.53
N THR A 135 16.54 9.51 24.95
CA THR A 135 15.26 9.06 24.40
C THR A 135 15.38 8.98 22.89
N ALA A 136 15.16 7.80 22.34
CA ALA A 136 14.99 7.64 20.90
C ALA A 136 13.66 8.27 20.47
N ASP A 137 13.71 9.22 19.54
CA ASP A 137 12.54 10.00 19.13
C ASP A 137 11.75 9.27 18.05
N PHE A 138 10.56 8.80 18.40
CA PHE A 138 9.62 8.17 17.48
C PHE A 138 8.47 9.10 17.07
N SER A 139 8.59 10.40 17.35
CA SER A 139 7.63 11.42 16.93
C SER A 139 7.56 11.50 15.41
N GLY A 140 6.35 11.60 14.87
CA GLY A 140 6.10 11.56 13.43
C GLY A 140 5.91 10.16 12.86
N PHE A 141 5.86 9.12 13.71
CA PHE A 141 5.39 7.79 13.27
C PHE A 141 3.92 7.84 12.87
N GLY A 142 3.55 7.27 11.74
CA GLY A 142 2.18 7.26 11.25
C GLY A 142 1.96 6.14 10.25
N ILE A 143 0.73 5.66 10.19
CA ILE A 143 0.33 4.58 9.28
C ILE A 143 -1.05 4.87 8.71
N ASP A 144 -1.17 4.74 7.39
CA ASP A 144 -2.38 4.84 6.61
C ASP A 144 -2.47 3.61 5.69
N LEU A 145 -3.45 2.75 5.93
CA LEU A 145 -3.77 1.58 5.12
C LEU A 145 -5.21 1.70 4.65
N ASN A 146 -5.44 1.52 3.37
CA ASN A 146 -6.76 1.52 2.78
C ASN A 146 -6.88 0.37 1.79
N TRP A 147 -7.90 -0.45 1.97
CA TRP A 147 -8.17 -1.61 1.15
C TRP A 147 -9.64 -1.61 0.73
N TYR A 148 -9.88 -1.59 -0.57
CA TYR A 148 -11.22 -1.67 -1.14
C TYR A 148 -11.24 -2.46 -2.45
N ARG A 149 -12.41 -3.04 -2.72
CA ARG A 149 -12.74 -3.66 -4.00
C ARG A 149 -13.47 -2.69 -4.91
N GLU A 150 -13.14 -2.70 -6.19
CA GLU A 150 -13.81 -1.93 -7.24
C GLU A 150 -14.47 -2.88 -8.25
N PHE A 151 -15.76 -2.67 -8.52
CA PHE A 151 -16.47 -3.20 -9.67
C PHE A 151 -16.67 -2.07 -10.67
N GLY A 152 -16.07 -2.18 -11.84
CA GLY A 152 -16.17 -1.18 -12.90
C GLY A 152 -17.02 -1.67 -14.06
N LEU A 153 -17.93 -0.83 -14.55
CA LEU A 153 -18.68 -1.02 -15.79
C LEU A 153 -18.42 0.18 -16.69
N GLY A 154 -17.82 -0.06 -17.85
CA GLY A 154 -17.43 0.97 -18.81
C GLY A 154 -18.07 0.77 -20.18
N ILE A 155 -18.34 1.88 -20.84
CA ILE A 155 -18.75 1.94 -22.23
C ILE A 155 -17.92 3.00 -22.94
N SER A 156 -17.43 2.67 -24.13
CA SER A 156 -16.72 3.58 -25.02
C SER A 156 -17.36 3.54 -26.40
N SER A 157 -17.60 4.71 -26.98
CA SER A 157 -18.21 4.88 -28.30
C SER A 157 -17.30 5.66 -29.21
N ARG A 158 -16.99 5.11 -30.40
CA ARG A 158 -16.29 5.84 -31.45
C ARG A 158 -17.33 6.66 -32.23
N ILE A 159 -17.26 7.98 -32.09
CA ILE A 159 -18.19 8.91 -32.76
C ILE A 159 -17.65 9.31 -34.13
N SER A 160 -16.33 9.43 -34.28
CA SER A 160 -15.64 9.65 -35.55
C SER A 160 -14.24 9.04 -35.52
N ASP A 161 -13.49 9.12 -36.62
CA ASP A 161 -12.10 8.64 -36.69
C ASP A 161 -11.15 9.37 -35.72
N GLN A 162 -11.57 10.54 -35.21
CA GLN A 162 -10.77 11.39 -34.32
C GLN A 162 -11.39 11.57 -32.93
N LEU A 163 -12.65 11.14 -32.72
CA LEU A 163 -13.37 11.36 -31.48
C LEU A 163 -13.93 10.04 -30.94
N THR A 164 -13.48 9.69 -29.74
CA THR A 164 -14.03 8.58 -28.98
C THR A 164 -14.46 9.10 -27.62
N PHE A 165 -15.68 8.78 -27.19
CA PHE A 165 -16.15 9.12 -25.86
C PHE A 165 -16.17 7.86 -25.00
N GLY A 166 -15.97 8.00 -23.70
CA GLY A 166 -16.18 6.90 -22.77
C GLY A 166 -16.67 7.34 -21.41
N ALA A 167 -17.45 6.47 -20.79
CA ALA A 167 -17.93 6.61 -19.43
C ALA A 167 -17.74 5.30 -18.68
N ARG A 168 -17.42 5.38 -17.39
CA ARG A 168 -17.25 4.21 -16.53
C ARG A 168 -17.87 4.46 -15.16
N GLY A 169 -18.89 3.68 -14.82
CA GLY A 169 -19.42 3.62 -13.46
C GLY A 169 -18.59 2.66 -12.60
N LYS A 170 -18.38 3.02 -11.34
CA LYS A 170 -17.64 2.23 -10.36
C LYS A 170 -18.49 2.03 -9.11
N LEU A 171 -18.52 0.80 -8.61
CA LEU A 171 -19.01 0.45 -7.28
C LEU A 171 -17.83 0.02 -6.43
N LEU A 172 -17.65 0.67 -5.28
CA LEU A 172 -16.53 0.48 -4.38
C LEU A 172 -17.03 -0.18 -3.09
N PHE A 173 -16.30 -1.15 -2.55
CA PHE A 173 -16.60 -1.79 -1.28
C PHE A 173 -15.37 -1.78 -0.38
N GLY A 174 -15.40 -0.98 0.69
CA GLY A 174 -14.31 -0.86 1.65
C GLY A 174 -14.18 -2.14 2.50
N LYS A 175 -12.98 -2.73 2.48
CA LYS A 175 -12.67 -3.98 3.19
C LYS A 175 -11.96 -3.73 4.51
N ALA A 176 -10.93 -2.88 4.49
CA ALA A 176 -10.21 -2.46 5.67
C ALA A 176 -9.65 -1.04 5.51
N ASN A 177 -9.63 -0.28 6.59
CA ASN A 177 -8.99 1.00 6.71
C ASN A 177 -8.31 1.10 8.09
N LEU A 178 -7.08 1.58 8.11
CA LEU A 178 -6.37 1.91 9.33
C LEU A 178 -5.68 3.24 9.07
N THR A 179 -6.04 4.28 9.81
CA THR A 179 -5.56 5.64 9.55
C THR A 179 -5.09 6.26 10.87
N THR A 180 -3.92 6.89 10.84
CA THR A 180 -3.45 7.69 11.97
C THR A 180 -3.85 9.14 11.70
N ASN A 181 -4.78 9.71 12.47
CA ASN A 181 -5.33 11.06 12.22
C ASN A 181 -4.24 12.13 12.03
N ARG A 182 -3.15 11.98 12.78
CA ARG A 182 -1.91 12.74 12.67
C ARG A 182 -0.77 11.80 13.02
N PRO A 183 0.40 11.89 12.36
CA PRO A 183 1.60 11.21 12.85
C PRO A 183 1.80 11.50 14.34
N ALA A 184 2.16 10.46 15.11
CA ALA A 184 2.26 10.49 16.56
C ALA A 184 3.07 11.72 17.01
N PRO A 185 2.45 12.71 17.67
CA PRO A 185 3.13 13.96 18.01
C PRO A 185 4.20 13.77 19.08
N ASP A 186 4.07 12.74 19.91
CA ASP A 186 4.99 12.41 20.99
C ASP A 186 5.00 10.89 21.18
N MET A 187 6.13 10.27 20.81
CA MET A 187 6.37 8.85 21.03
C MET A 187 7.87 8.64 21.14
N GLY A 188 8.30 7.79 22.06
CA GLY A 188 9.72 7.54 22.23
C GLY A 188 10.03 6.42 23.19
N LEU A 189 11.30 6.01 23.16
CA LEU A 189 11.85 4.98 24.03
C LEU A 189 13.07 5.53 24.76
N TYR A 190 12.95 5.66 26.08
CA TYR A 190 14.07 6.02 26.95
C TYR A 190 14.73 4.75 27.49
N THR A 191 16.07 4.69 27.46
CA THR A 191 16.83 3.61 28.08
C THR A 191 17.67 4.12 29.25
N ASP A 192 17.46 3.55 30.43
CA ASP A 192 18.26 3.90 31.61
C ASP A 192 19.70 3.39 31.50
N PRO A 193 20.73 4.25 31.67
CA PRO A 193 22.12 3.86 31.45
C PRO A 193 22.70 2.97 32.55
N THR A 194 22.03 2.83 33.69
CA THR A 194 22.52 2.09 34.86
C THR A 194 21.80 0.76 35.05
N THR A 195 20.47 0.78 34.92
CA THR A 195 19.60 -0.37 35.14
C THR A 195 19.21 -1.05 33.84
N PHE A 196 19.47 -0.43 32.69
CA PHE A 196 19.02 -0.88 31.36
C PHE A 196 17.49 -1.00 31.22
N ASN A 197 16.74 -0.40 32.16
CA ASN A 197 15.30 -0.35 32.09
C ASN A 197 14.84 0.54 30.93
N MET A 198 13.90 0.03 30.15
CA MET A 198 13.30 0.75 29.03
C MET A 198 11.95 1.35 29.45
N LYS A 199 11.75 2.62 29.13
CA LYS A 199 10.48 3.32 29.33
C LYS A 199 9.96 3.79 27.98
N PHE A 200 8.86 3.18 27.55
CA PHE A 200 8.14 3.58 26.34
C PHE A 200 7.03 4.56 26.70
N HIS A 201 6.97 5.68 25.99
CA HIS A 201 5.84 6.62 26.03
C HIS A 201 5.27 6.79 24.63
N SER A 202 3.95 6.94 24.54
CA SER A 202 3.26 7.08 23.27
C SER A 202 1.97 7.88 23.43
N ASN A 203 1.78 8.84 22.53
CA ASN A 203 0.54 9.55 22.30
C ASN A 203 0.15 9.34 20.84
N ILE A 204 -0.66 8.31 20.58
CA ILE A 204 -1.10 7.95 19.23
C ILE A 204 -2.62 7.78 19.17
N SER A 205 -3.21 8.22 18.05
CA SER A 205 -4.64 8.06 17.77
C SER A 205 -4.78 7.32 16.44
N LEU A 206 -5.38 6.13 16.50
CA LEU A 206 -5.62 5.25 15.37
C LEU A 206 -7.12 5.09 15.16
N ASN A 207 -7.58 5.30 13.93
CA ASN A 207 -8.91 4.90 13.50
C ASN A 207 -8.77 3.59 12.72
N VAL A 208 -9.54 2.58 13.10
CA VAL A 208 -9.52 1.28 12.43
C VAL A 208 -10.95 0.91 12.04
N SER A 209 -11.13 0.49 10.80
CA SER A 209 -12.35 -0.10 10.26
C SER A 209 -11.96 -1.36 9.52
N GLY A 210 -12.51 -2.50 9.90
CA GLY A 210 -12.15 -3.77 9.30
C GLY A 210 -12.81 -4.93 10.02
N PRO A 211 -12.55 -6.17 9.60
CA PRO A 211 -13.14 -7.34 10.21
C PRO A 211 -12.38 -7.73 11.49
N ILE A 212 -12.36 -6.82 12.45
CA ILE A 212 -11.78 -7.00 13.78
C ILE A 212 -12.88 -6.96 14.84
N ASP A 213 -12.70 -7.72 15.91
CA ASP A 213 -13.52 -7.65 17.12
C ASP A 213 -12.70 -6.99 18.23
N VAL A 214 -13.23 -5.92 18.80
CA VAL A 214 -12.62 -5.21 19.92
C VAL A 214 -13.31 -5.65 21.20
N ILE A 215 -12.58 -6.37 22.04
CA ILE A 215 -13.08 -6.84 23.34
C ILE A 215 -12.73 -5.79 24.38
N THR A 216 -13.75 -5.12 24.92
CA THR A 216 -13.59 -4.07 25.93
C THR A 216 -14.04 -4.56 27.31
N GLU A 217 -13.27 -4.23 28.34
CA GLU A 217 -13.63 -4.42 29.75
C GLU A 217 -13.45 -3.08 30.48
N ASN A 218 -14.52 -2.57 31.11
CA ASN A 218 -14.52 -1.28 31.83
C ASN A 218 -13.93 -0.10 31.01
N ASP A 219 -14.45 0.12 29.80
CA ASP A 219 -13.99 1.17 28.86
C ASP A 219 -12.51 1.07 28.44
N THR A 220 -11.84 -0.04 28.76
CA THR A 220 -10.47 -0.32 28.36
C THR A 220 -10.47 -1.44 27.33
N ILE A 221 -9.68 -1.31 26.27
CA ILE A 221 -9.48 -2.39 25.29
C ILE A 221 -8.67 -3.48 25.96
N LYS A 222 -9.26 -4.67 26.11
CA LYS A 222 -8.61 -5.86 26.67
C LYS A 222 -7.95 -6.70 25.59
N ASP A 223 -8.61 -6.81 24.44
CA ASP A 223 -8.12 -7.60 23.32
C ASP A 223 -8.65 -7.08 21.98
N ILE A 224 -7.89 -7.34 20.91
CA ILE A 224 -8.27 -7.08 19.52
C ILE A 224 -8.03 -8.37 18.76
N ASP A 225 -9.10 -9.07 18.44
CA ASP A 225 -9.06 -10.32 17.70
C ASP A 225 -9.46 -10.06 16.24
N PHE A 226 -8.76 -10.68 15.29
CA PHE A 226 -9.32 -10.80 13.94
C PHE A 226 -10.53 -11.73 14.00
N LYS A 227 -11.60 -11.40 13.29
CA LYS A 227 -12.78 -12.27 13.21
C LYS A 227 -12.34 -13.66 12.73
N LYS A 228 -12.44 -14.65 13.63
CA LYS A 228 -11.95 -16.02 13.42
C LYS A 228 -12.70 -16.76 12.30
N ASP A 229 -13.88 -16.26 11.92
CA ASP A 229 -14.74 -16.83 10.87
C ASP A 229 -14.67 -16.07 9.52
N LEU A 230 -13.55 -15.44 9.21
CA LEU A 230 -13.39 -14.79 7.91
C LEU A 230 -12.95 -15.80 6.85
N ASP A 231 -13.92 -16.43 6.20
CA ASP A 231 -13.67 -17.13 4.95
C ASP A 231 -13.13 -16.11 3.92
N PRO A 232 -12.02 -16.37 3.20
CA PRO A 232 -11.57 -15.50 2.12
C PRO A 232 -12.71 -15.15 1.14
N LEU A 233 -13.64 -16.08 0.90
CA LEU A 233 -14.86 -15.82 0.12
C LEU A 233 -15.80 -14.80 0.75
N ASP A 234 -15.97 -14.78 2.06
CA ASP A 234 -16.79 -13.78 2.74
C ASP A 234 -16.15 -12.40 2.72
N ILE A 235 -14.82 -12.32 2.87
CA ILE A 235 -14.09 -11.05 2.66
C ILE A 235 -14.22 -10.62 1.20
N LEU A 236 -14.04 -11.53 0.23
CA LEU A 236 -14.19 -11.24 -1.20
C LEU A 236 -15.62 -10.72 -1.48
N LEU A 237 -16.66 -11.37 -0.95
CA LEU A 237 -18.09 -11.09 -1.24
C LEU A 237 -18.73 -10.01 -0.34
N ASN A 238 -18.04 -9.54 0.71
CA ASN A 238 -18.57 -8.52 1.61
C ASN A 238 -18.98 -7.23 0.86
N SER A 239 -20.25 -6.87 0.95
CA SER A 239 -20.87 -5.71 0.29
C SER A 239 -21.07 -4.49 1.21
N LYS A 240 -20.51 -4.51 2.42
CA LYS A 240 -20.56 -3.37 3.35
C LYS A 240 -19.59 -2.26 2.90
N ASN A 241 -19.78 -1.05 3.44
CA ASN A 241 -18.98 0.16 3.13
C ASN A 241 -18.98 0.50 1.62
N MET A 242 -20.18 0.62 1.05
CA MET A 242 -20.37 0.89 -0.37
C MET A 242 -20.09 2.35 -0.73
N GLY A 243 -19.39 2.57 -1.83
CA GLY A 243 -19.16 3.86 -2.47
C GLY A 243 -19.41 3.81 -3.98
N PHE A 244 -19.54 4.96 -4.61
CA PHE A 244 -19.76 5.09 -6.05
C PHE A 244 -18.71 6.01 -6.67
N GLY A 245 -18.33 5.71 -7.91
CA GLY A 245 -17.46 6.55 -8.72
C GLY A 245 -17.96 6.63 -10.16
N LEU A 246 -17.57 7.70 -10.84
CA LEU A 246 -17.84 7.90 -12.25
C LEU A 246 -16.60 8.48 -12.91
N ASP A 247 -16.09 7.81 -13.94
CA ASP A 247 -15.07 8.37 -14.81
C ASP A 247 -15.67 8.73 -16.16
N LEU A 248 -15.21 9.83 -16.74
CA LEU A 248 -15.54 10.26 -18.09
C LEU A 248 -14.25 10.49 -18.86
N GLY A 249 -14.26 10.21 -20.16
CA GLY A 249 -13.10 10.31 -21.02
C GLY A 249 -13.48 10.70 -22.43
N VAL A 250 -12.52 11.35 -23.10
CA VAL A 250 -12.51 11.71 -24.52
C VAL A 250 -11.17 11.31 -25.11
#